data_AF-A0A958V1M8-F1
#
_entry.id   AF-A0A958V1M8-F1
#
_cell.length_a   1.000
_cell.length_b   1.000
_cell.length_c   1.000
_cell.angle_alpha   90.00
_cell.angle_beta   90.00
_cell.angle_gamma   90.00
#
_symmetry.space_group_name_H-M   'P 1'
#
loop_
_entity.id
_entity.type
_entity.pdbx_description
1 polymer ?
#
loop_
_entity_poly.entity_id
_entity_poly.type
_entity_poly.pdbx_seq_one_letter_code
_entity_poly.pdbx_strand_id
1 'polypeptide(L)'
;MNKIVIYQVFTRLFGNTVALNKPWGTIEENGVGKFNDFTDKALKAIKTLGVTHIWYTGVLHHAVINDYTAYGISNDDPDVVKGRAGSPYAIKDYFQVDPDLAENPSRRLAEFVDLIRRTHKTGLKVIIDIVPNHVARKYTGTNNPPGVRDFGADDDTTVTYARDNNFYYNPGEAFKVPEWPEEYLPLGGEENPLSDGKLDEYPAKWTGNGSRSSQPYFYDWYETVKINYGIAPDGTKDFELLPNGYELENWQTHYAFWQDKEVPDSWKKFRDITFFWLDQGVDGFRFDMAEMVPVEFWSYL
;
A
#
# COMPACT_ATOMS: atom_id res chain seq x y z
N MET A 1 -6.88 -24.34 22.76
CA MET A 1 -6.53 -23.35 21.73
C MET A 1 -5.08 -23.56 21.33
N ASN A 2 -4.76 -23.63 20.04
CA ASN A 2 -3.37 -23.61 19.59
C ASN A 2 -2.83 -22.19 19.71
N LYS A 3 -1.69 -22.00 20.39
CA LYS A 3 -1.06 -20.69 20.58
C LYS A 3 -0.63 -20.12 19.22
N ILE A 4 -1.06 -18.91 18.89
CA ILE A 4 -0.60 -18.19 17.70
C ILE A 4 0.78 -17.59 17.96
N VAL A 5 1.70 -17.84 17.03
CA VAL A 5 3.06 -17.27 17.00
C VAL A 5 3.28 -16.73 15.59
N ILE A 6 3.52 -15.41 15.49
CA ILE A 6 3.72 -14.68 14.24
C ILE A 6 5.21 -14.39 14.07
N TYR A 7 5.75 -14.71 12.90
CA TYR A 7 7.09 -14.30 12.48
C TYR A 7 6.96 -13.18 11.44
N GLN A 8 7.30 -11.95 11.81
CA GLN A 8 7.35 -10.85 10.86
C GLN A 8 8.66 -10.92 10.07
N VAL A 9 8.56 -10.79 8.75
CA VAL A 9 9.70 -10.70 7.86
C VAL A 9 9.56 -9.49 6.96
N PHE A 10 10.62 -8.70 6.84
CA PHE A 10 10.68 -7.70 5.80
C PHE A 10 11.17 -8.37 4.51
N THR A 11 10.22 -8.66 3.61
CA THR A 11 10.40 -9.57 2.46
C THR A 11 11.62 -9.19 1.61
N ARG A 12 11.82 -7.89 1.38
CA ARG A 12 12.95 -7.32 0.62
C ARG A 12 14.33 -7.70 1.17
N LEU A 13 14.46 -7.98 2.47
CA LEU A 13 15.74 -8.29 3.10
C LEU A 13 15.97 -9.79 3.30
N PHE A 14 14.92 -10.61 3.27
CA PHE A 14 15.05 -12.04 3.50
C PHE A 14 15.66 -12.72 2.28
N GLY A 15 16.77 -13.43 2.47
CA GLY A 15 17.46 -14.14 1.39
C GLY A 15 18.47 -13.30 0.61
N ASN A 16 18.45 -11.98 0.76
CA ASN A 16 19.47 -11.13 0.17
C ASN A 16 20.86 -11.46 0.77
N THR A 17 21.78 -11.95 -0.06
CA THR A 17 23.14 -12.31 0.35
C THR A 17 24.15 -11.17 0.14
N VAL A 18 23.72 -10.05 -0.44
CA VAL A 18 24.57 -8.88 -0.65
C VAL A 18 24.66 -8.09 0.65
N ALA A 19 25.88 -7.92 1.17
CA ALA A 19 26.13 -7.18 2.41
C ALA A 19 26.26 -5.66 2.19
N LEU A 20 26.34 -5.21 0.94
CA LEU A 20 26.43 -3.79 0.62
C LEU A 20 25.13 -3.08 0.99
N ASN A 21 25.26 -1.96 1.68
CA ASN A 21 24.16 -1.05 1.98
C ASN A 21 24.59 0.37 1.61
N LYS A 22 24.70 0.61 0.31
CA LYS A 22 25.06 1.90 -0.26
C LYS A 22 23.81 2.80 -0.25
N PRO A 23 23.84 3.98 0.39
CA PRO A 23 22.77 4.97 0.26
C PRO A 23 22.51 5.27 -1.22
N TRP A 24 21.24 5.31 -1.63
CA TRP A 24 20.83 5.45 -3.03
C TRP A 24 21.38 4.37 -3.98
N GLY A 25 21.85 3.23 -3.47
CA GLY A 25 22.34 2.14 -4.30
C GLY A 25 21.22 1.48 -5.10
N THR A 26 21.55 1.01 -6.30
CA THR A 26 20.59 0.30 -7.16
C THR A 26 20.29 -1.10 -6.61
N ILE A 27 19.29 -1.76 -7.20
CA ILE A 27 18.95 -3.14 -6.86
C ILE A 27 20.10 -4.11 -7.19
N GLU A 28 20.91 -3.82 -8.22
CA GLU A 28 22.11 -4.58 -8.56
C GLU A 28 23.24 -4.39 -7.54
N GLU A 29 23.38 -3.18 -7.00
CA GLU A 29 24.43 -2.87 -6.02
C GLU A 29 24.11 -3.45 -4.65
N ASN A 30 22.91 -3.22 -4.14
CA ASN A 30 22.51 -3.59 -2.77
C ASN A 30 21.85 -4.98 -2.68
N GLY A 31 21.48 -5.57 -3.81
CA GLY A 31 20.69 -6.80 -3.85
C GLY A 31 19.27 -6.63 -3.32
N VAL A 32 18.49 -7.71 -3.44
CA VAL A 32 17.11 -7.78 -2.95
C VAL A 32 16.75 -9.23 -2.67
N GLY A 33 15.97 -9.45 -1.63
CA GLY A 33 15.33 -10.73 -1.34
C GLY A 33 14.20 -11.01 -2.32
N LYS A 34 14.04 -12.27 -2.72
CA LYS A 34 13.06 -12.73 -3.69
C LYS A 34 12.02 -13.63 -3.04
N PHE A 35 10.82 -13.73 -3.64
CA PHE A 35 9.80 -14.66 -3.18
C PHE A 35 10.30 -16.11 -3.14
N ASN A 36 11.23 -16.47 -4.03
CA ASN A 36 11.82 -17.81 -4.10
C ASN A 36 12.90 -18.08 -3.04
N ASP A 37 13.40 -17.06 -2.32
CA ASP A 37 14.32 -17.26 -1.20
C ASP A 37 13.65 -17.94 -0.01
N PHE A 38 12.32 -17.85 0.08
CA PHE A 38 11.49 -18.63 0.99
C PHE A 38 11.33 -20.07 0.49
N THR A 39 12.45 -20.77 0.45
CA THR A 39 12.55 -22.19 0.08
C THR A 39 11.83 -23.09 1.09
N ASP A 40 11.52 -24.33 0.70
CA ASP A 40 11.02 -25.36 1.62
C ASP A 40 11.92 -25.52 2.86
N LYS A 41 13.24 -25.37 2.70
CA LYS A 41 14.20 -25.44 3.82
C LYS A 41 14.03 -24.24 4.76
N ALA A 42 13.95 -23.04 4.22
CA ALA A 42 13.76 -21.82 5.00
C ALA A 42 12.44 -21.84 5.79
N LEU A 43 11.33 -22.19 5.13
CA LEU A 43 10.01 -22.27 5.75
C LEU A 43 9.95 -23.35 6.84
N LYS A 44 10.56 -24.52 6.62
CA LYS A 44 10.67 -25.58 7.65
C LYS A 44 11.51 -25.14 8.85
N ALA A 45 12.58 -24.37 8.62
CA ALA A 45 13.38 -23.80 9.70
C ALA A 45 12.55 -22.83 10.54
N ILE A 46 11.80 -21.92 9.90
CA ILE A 46 10.86 -21.01 10.57
C ILE A 46 9.81 -21.80 11.36
N LYS A 47 9.23 -22.85 10.77
CA LYS A 47 8.24 -23.71 11.43
C LYS A 47 8.80 -24.38 12.69
N THR A 48 10.05 -24.82 12.66
CA THR A 48 10.74 -25.45 13.81
C THR A 48 10.86 -24.52 15.02
N LEU A 49 10.81 -23.19 14.83
CA LEU A 49 10.76 -22.21 15.91
C LEU A 49 9.41 -22.18 16.65
N GLY A 50 8.43 -22.99 16.23
CA GLY A 50 7.07 -22.98 16.76
C GLY A 50 6.17 -21.93 16.11
N VAL A 51 6.61 -21.33 15.00
CA VAL A 51 5.84 -20.32 14.25
C VAL A 51 4.60 -20.96 13.63
N THR A 52 3.52 -20.17 13.61
CA THR A 52 2.23 -20.56 13.02
C THR A 52 1.87 -19.71 11.82
N HIS A 53 2.25 -18.43 11.82
CA HIS A 53 1.97 -17.46 10.77
C HIS A 53 3.25 -16.72 10.40
N ILE A 54 3.47 -16.46 9.11
CA ILE A 54 4.46 -15.51 8.64
C ILE A 54 3.73 -14.26 8.17
N TRP A 55 4.14 -13.11 8.70
CA TRP A 55 3.73 -11.82 8.17
C TRP A 55 4.81 -11.32 7.21
N TYR A 56 4.48 -11.31 5.92
CA TYR A 56 5.31 -10.81 4.84
C TYR A 56 5.09 -9.31 4.66
N THR A 57 5.97 -8.52 5.26
CA THR A 57 5.92 -7.06 5.16
C THR A 57 6.37 -6.59 3.77
N GLY A 58 5.68 -5.60 3.21
CA GLY A 58 6.10 -4.87 2.00
C GLY A 58 5.99 -5.68 0.70
N VAL A 59 5.01 -6.56 0.60
CA VAL A 59 4.78 -7.40 -0.59
C VAL A 59 4.04 -6.65 -1.70
N LEU A 60 3.05 -5.84 -1.33
CA LEU A 60 2.22 -5.12 -2.30
C LEU A 60 3.06 -4.18 -3.16
N HIS A 61 2.64 -3.99 -4.40
CA HIS A 61 3.34 -3.12 -5.34
C HIS A 61 3.27 -1.67 -4.84
N HIS A 62 4.41 -1.17 -4.39
CA HIS A 62 4.58 0.21 -3.97
C HIS A 62 5.32 1.00 -5.03
N ALA A 63 5.34 2.33 -4.89
CA ALA A 63 6.10 3.17 -5.80
C ALA A 63 7.60 2.85 -5.71
N VAL A 64 8.25 2.66 -6.85
CA VAL A 64 9.68 2.30 -6.96
C VAL A 64 10.34 3.03 -8.12
N ILE A 65 11.64 3.24 -8.05
CA ILE A 65 12.41 3.95 -9.09
C ILE A 65 12.91 3.03 -10.19
N ASN A 66 13.07 1.74 -9.91
CA ASN A 66 13.60 0.81 -10.88
C ASN A 66 12.69 0.72 -12.13
N ASP A 67 13.29 0.69 -13.32
CA ASP A 67 12.54 0.74 -14.58
C ASP A 67 11.96 -0.64 -14.93
N TYR A 68 10.63 -0.72 -14.94
CA TYR A 68 9.88 -1.91 -15.32
C TYR A 68 8.95 -1.66 -16.51
N THR A 69 9.21 -0.64 -17.32
CA THR A 69 8.40 -0.30 -18.51
C THR A 69 8.34 -1.43 -19.54
N ALA A 70 9.41 -2.24 -19.64
CA ALA A 70 9.42 -3.45 -20.46
C ALA A 70 8.35 -4.49 -20.05
N TYR A 71 7.81 -4.39 -18.84
CA TYR A 71 6.75 -5.23 -18.29
C TYR A 71 5.40 -4.51 -18.18
N GLY A 72 5.26 -3.33 -18.79
CA GLY A 72 4.05 -2.51 -18.76
C GLY A 72 3.81 -1.77 -17.45
N ILE A 73 4.84 -1.64 -16.59
CA ILE A 73 4.76 -0.88 -15.34
C ILE A 73 5.30 0.53 -15.60
N SER A 74 4.49 1.56 -15.36
CA SER A 74 4.92 2.95 -15.53
C SER A 74 5.96 3.35 -14.49
N ASN A 75 6.94 4.17 -14.86
CA ASN A 75 7.91 4.73 -13.90
C ASN A 75 7.24 5.66 -12.88
N ASP A 76 7.76 5.66 -11.65
CA ASP A 76 7.44 6.64 -10.62
C ASP A 76 8.46 7.77 -10.60
N ASP A 77 8.08 8.87 -9.98
CA ASP A 77 8.82 10.12 -10.04
C ASP A 77 9.81 10.23 -8.85
N PRO A 78 11.13 10.33 -9.11
CA PRO A 78 12.15 10.43 -8.07
C PRO A 78 12.01 11.62 -7.14
N ASP A 79 11.34 12.70 -7.58
CA ASP A 79 11.14 13.87 -6.73
C ASP A 79 10.07 13.64 -5.67
N VAL A 80 9.29 12.56 -5.74
CA VAL A 80 8.36 12.19 -4.66
C VAL A 80 8.61 10.82 -4.08
N VAL A 81 9.25 9.87 -4.76
CA VAL A 81 9.53 8.55 -4.17
C VAL A 81 10.70 8.63 -3.17
N LYS A 82 10.45 8.24 -1.92
CA LYS A 82 11.48 8.19 -0.87
C LYS A 82 12.39 6.97 -1.05
N GLY A 83 13.57 7.19 -1.64
CA GLY A 83 14.57 6.15 -1.89
C GLY A 83 14.26 5.31 -3.14
N ARG A 84 15.27 4.66 -3.72
CA ARG A 84 15.09 3.89 -4.96
C ARG A 84 14.13 2.71 -4.84
N ALA A 85 14.21 2.03 -3.70
CA ALA A 85 13.33 0.91 -3.35
C ALA A 85 11.92 1.37 -2.94
N GLY A 86 11.70 2.68 -2.78
CA GLY A 86 10.44 3.22 -2.29
C GLY A 86 10.11 2.85 -0.84
N SER A 87 8.94 3.32 -0.42
CA SER A 87 8.35 2.96 0.86
C SER A 87 7.37 1.80 0.66
N PRO A 88 7.48 0.70 1.41
CA PRO A 88 6.52 -0.41 1.34
C PRO A 88 5.09 -0.02 1.79
N TYR A 89 4.92 1.22 2.28
CA TYR A 89 3.63 1.78 2.70
C TYR A 89 3.04 2.78 1.68
N ALA A 90 3.78 3.14 0.62
CA ALA A 90 3.27 3.94 -0.48
C ALA A 90 2.75 3.02 -1.59
N ILE A 91 1.58 2.39 -1.37
CA ILE A 91 1.05 1.37 -2.29
C ILE A 91 0.57 1.99 -3.60
N LYS A 92 1.10 1.51 -4.71
CA LYS A 92 0.78 1.93 -6.08
C LYS A 92 -0.30 1.07 -6.73
N ASP A 93 -0.30 -0.23 -6.43
CA ASP A 93 -1.27 -1.19 -6.96
C ASP A 93 -1.58 -2.23 -5.89
N TYR A 94 -2.83 -2.25 -5.40
CA TYR A 94 -3.25 -3.21 -4.37
C TYR A 94 -3.52 -4.61 -4.93
N PHE A 95 -3.68 -4.77 -6.23
CA PHE A 95 -3.95 -6.05 -6.86
C PHE A 95 -2.68 -6.69 -7.42
N GLN A 96 -1.53 -6.02 -7.27
CA GLN A 96 -0.20 -6.54 -7.58
C GLN A 96 0.75 -6.59 -6.40
N VAL A 97 1.83 -7.35 -6.63
CA VAL A 97 3.00 -7.39 -5.76
C VAL A 97 4.18 -6.66 -6.40
N ASP A 98 5.11 -6.25 -5.56
CA ASP A 98 6.27 -5.48 -5.95
C ASP A 98 7.15 -6.24 -6.96
N PRO A 99 7.51 -5.63 -8.11
CA PRO A 99 8.32 -6.28 -9.14
C PRO A 99 9.76 -6.57 -8.68
N ASP A 100 10.32 -5.85 -7.70
CA ASP A 100 11.66 -6.11 -7.18
C ASP A 100 11.74 -7.47 -6.47
N LEU A 101 10.62 -7.96 -5.93
CA LEU A 101 10.58 -9.20 -5.13
C LEU A 101 10.42 -10.47 -5.99
N ALA A 102 10.14 -10.33 -7.28
CA ALA A 102 10.03 -11.45 -8.21
C ALA A 102 11.36 -11.75 -8.91
N GLU A 103 11.56 -13.01 -9.27
CA GLU A 103 12.61 -13.41 -10.21
C GLU A 103 12.28 -12.92 -11.63
N ASN A 104 11.02 -13.12 -12.03
CA ASN A 104 10.50 -12.61 -13.29
C ASN A 104 9.36 -11.60 -13.02
N PRO A 105 9.59 -10.29 -13.23
CA PRO A 105 8.58 -9.26 -13.00
C PRO A 105 7.27 -9.48 -13.77
N SER A 106 7.28 -10.11 -14.95
CA SER A 106 6.06 -10.46 -15.69
C SER A 106 5.19 -11.52 -15.00
N ARG A 107 5.78 -12.30 -14.08
CA ARG A 107 5.12 -13.37 -13.32
C ARG A 107 4.99 -13.07 -11.84
N ARG A 108 5.26 -11.83 -11.41
CA ARG A 108 5.38 -11.44 -9.99
C ARG A 108 4.21 -11.90 -9.10
N LEU A 109 2.96 -11.71 -9.54
CA LEU A 109 1.80 -12.24 -8.80
C LEU A 109 1.80 -13.75 -8.69
N ALA A 110 2.07 -14.46 -9.79
CA ALA A 110 2.12 -15.92 -9.79
C ALA A 110 3.23 -16.44 -8.87
N GLU A 111 4.38 -15.78 -8.82
CA GLU A 111 5.48 -16.13 -7.92
C GLU A 111 5.13 -15.89 -6.45
N PHE A 112 4.40 -14.81 -6.13
CA PHE A 112 3.90 -14.61 -4.78
C PHE A 112 2.84 -15.65 -4.39
N VAL A 113 1.92 -16.01 -5.29
CA VAL A 113 0.97 -17.09 -5.05
C VAL A 113 1.69 -18.44 -4.87
N ASP A 114 2.78 -18.69 -5.59
CA ASP A 114 3.64 -19.86 -5.36
C ASP A 114 4.29 -19.84 -3.97
N LEU A 115 4.72 -18.67 -3.47
CA LEU A 115 5.17 -18.50 -2.09
C LEU A 115 4.05 -18.84 -1.09
N ILE A 116 2.83 -18.30 -1.27
CA ILE A 116 1.67 -18.63 -0.42
C ILE A 116 1.48 -20.16 -0.34
N ARG A 117 1.45 -20.84 -1.49
CA ARG A 117 1.31 -22.30 -1.57
C ARG A 117 2.44 -23.04 -0.84
N ARG A 118 3.70 -22.62 -0.99
CA ARG A 118 4.85 -23.21 -0.28
C ARG A 118 4.74 -23.04 1.24
N THR A 119 4.28 -21.87 1.68
CA THR A 119 4.06 -21.56 3.11
C THR A 119 2.98 -22.47 3.69
N HIS A 120 1.83 -22.60 3.01
CA HIS A 120 0.75 -23.50 3.40
C HIS A 120 1.16 -24.97 3.43
N LYS A 121 1.94 -25.44 2.44
CA LYS A 121 2.47 -26.81 2.39
C LYS A 121 3.32 -27.16 3.62
N THR A 122 3.92 -26.16 4.25
CA THR A 122 4.71 -26.31 5.49
C THR A 122 3.84 -26.22 6.77
N GLY A 123 2.52 -26.05 6.63
CA GLY A 123 1.60 -25.86 7.75
C GLY A 123 1.76 -24.50 8.44
N LEU A 124 2.24 -23.50 7.70
CA LEU A 124 2.29 -22.10 8.11
C LEU A 124 1.17 -21.33 7.42
N LYS A 125 0.80 -20.19 8.01
CA LYS A 125 -0.23 -19.28 7.53
C LYS A 125 0.38 -17.96 7.07
N VAL A 126 -0.29 -17.25 6.16
CA VAL A 126 0.23 -16.04 5.50
C VAL A 126 -0.53 -14.81 5.99
N ILE A 127 0.21 -13.79 6.42
CA ILE A 127 -0.31 -12.45 6.69
C ILE A 127 0.42 -11.46 5.78
N ILE A 128 -0.29 -10.47 5.25
CA ILE A 128 0.30 -9.34 4.51
C ILE A 128 -0.17 -8.00 5.09
N ASP A 129 0.53 -6.93 4.73
CA ASP A 129 0.09 -5.56 5.03
C ASP A 129 -1.04 -5.11 4.10
N ILE A 130 -1.99 -4.33 4.65
CA ILE A 130 -2.84 -3.41 3.89
C ILE A 130 -2.67 -2.03 4.50
N VAL A 131 -2.49 -1.01 3.66
CA VAL A 131 -2.39 0.40 4.08
C VAL A 131 -3.69 1.11 3.74
N PRO A 132 -4.68 1.15 4.63
CA PRO A 132 -5.98 1.77 4.38
C PRO A 132 -5.93 3.30 4.33
N ASN A 133 -4.98 3.91 5.05
CA ASN A 133 -4.97 5.34 5.29
C ASN A 133 -4.59 6.18 4.05
N HIS A 134 -3.71 5.65 3.20
CA HIS A 134 -3.14 6.35 2.06
C HIS A 134 -2.60 5.38 1.01
N VAL A 135 -2.36 5.89 -0.19
CA VAL A 135 -1.73 5.21 -1.33
C VAL A 135 -0.53 6.01 -1.84
N ALA A 136 0.30 5.42 -2.70
CA ALA A 136 1.27 6.16 -3.49
C ALA A 136 0.59 7.31 -4.24
N ARG A 137 1.28 8.45 -4.39
CA ARG A 137 0.75 9.62 -5.10
C ARG A 137 0.35 9.32 -6.54
N LYS A 138 1.11 8.43 -7.20
CA LYS A 138 0.81 7.85 -8.51
C LYS A 138 0.27 6.43 -8.36
N TYR A 139 -0.96 6.30 -7.87
CA TYR A 139 -1.67 5.01 -7.83
C TYR A 139 -2.07 4.61 -9.25
N THR A 140 -1.81 3.35 -9.63
CA THR A 140 -2.24 2.79 -10.92
C THR A 140 -2.42 1.29 -10.80
N GLY A 141 -3.64 0.83 -11.03
CA GLY A 141 -3.98 -0.58 -11.06
C GLY A 141 -3.65 -1.22 -12.41
N THR A 142 -2.81 -2.25 -12.40
CA THR A 142 -2.39 -2.96 -13.63
C THR A 142 -3.21 -4.22 -13.91
N ASN A 143 -3.88 -4.76 -12.88
CA ASN A 143 -4.62 -6.02 -12.97
C ASN A 143 -5.89 -6.02 -12.11
N ASN A 144 -6.54 -4.86 -11.97
CA ASN A 144 -7.78 -4.73 -11.22
C ASN A 144 -8.80 -5.81 -11.62
N PRO A 145 -9.50 -6.42 -10.66
CA PRO A 145 -10.61 -7.33 -10.96
C PRO A 145 -11.67 -6.66 -11.86
N PRO A 146 -12.40 -7.42 -12.69
CA PRO A 146 -13.45 -6.86 -13.54
C PRO A 146 -14.44 -6.01 -12.74
N GLY A 147 -14.65 -4.76 -13.19
CA GLY A 147 -15.53 -3.80 -12.53
C GLY A 147 -14.84 -2.94 -11.45
N VAL A 148 -13.62 -3.27 -11.03
CA VAL A 148 -12.84 -2.45 -10.10
C VAL A 148 -12.07 -1.39 -10.87
N ARG A 149 -12.27 -0.13 -10.47
CA ARG A 149 -11.59 1.04 -11.03
C ARG A 149 -10.54 1.56 -10.05
N ASP A 150 -9.53 2.28 -10.54
CA ASP A 150 -8.47 2.84 -9.71
C ASP A 150 -9.01 3.84 -8.68
N PHE A 151 -8.28 4.02 -7.58
CA PHE A 151 -8.60 5.11 -6.67
C PHE A 151 -8.49 6.46 -7.40
N GLY A 152 -9.50 7.31 -7.28
CA GLY A 152 -9.53 8.62 -7.93
C GLY A 152 -9.99 8.63 -9.38
N ALA A 153 -10.27 7.47 -9.99
CA ALA A 153 -10.66 7.38 -11.40
C ALA A 153 -12.03 8.00 -11.70
N ASP A 154 -12.88 8.11 -10.69
CA ASP A 154 -14.26 8.60 -10.79
C ASP A 154 -14.51 9.80 -9.85
N ASP A 155 -13.44 10.36 -9.27
CA ASP A 155 -13.54 11.49 -8.36
C ASP A 155 -13.95 12.76 -9.10
N ASP A 156 -14.82 13.56 -8.48
CA ASP A 156 -15.02 14.95 -8.88
C ASP A 156 -13.85 15.80 -8.36
N THR A 157 -12.90 16.08 -9.25
CA THR A 157 -11.69 16.86 -8.93
C THR A 157 -11.96 18.37 -8.86
N THR A 158 -13.17 18.82 -9.17
CA THR A 158 -13.54 20.25 -9.09
C THR A 158 -13.84 20.72 -7.66
N VAL A 159 -13.99 19.77 -6.74
CA VAL A 159 -14.28 20.02 -5.32
C VAL A 159 -13.19 19.47 -4.43
N THR A 160 -12.99 20.09 -3.27
CA THR A 160 -12.04 19.57 -2.26
C THR A 160 -12.49 18.23 -1.69
N TYR A 161 -13.80 18.03 -1.59
CA TYR A 161 -14.39 16.85 -0.97
C TYR A 161 -15.76 16.56 -1.62
N ALA A 162 -15.97 15.29 -1.92
CA ALA A 162 -17.28 14.68 -2.08
C ALA A 162 -17.25 13.34 -1.34
N ARG A 163 -18.38 12.90 -0.77
CA ARG A 163 -18.45 11.65 0.01
C ARG A 163 -17.83 10.46 -0.72
N ASP A 164 -18.15 10.33 -2.01
CA ASP A 164 -17.74 9.20 -2.84
C ASP A 164 -16.43 9.44 -3.62
N ASN A 165 -15.79 10.61 -3.46
CA ASN A 165 -14.40 10.77 -3.91
C ASN A 165 -13.48 9.89 -3.06
N ASN A 166 -12.46 9.33 -3.68
CA ASN A 166 -11.42 8.56 -3.03
C ASN A 166 -10.32 9.44 -2.41
N PHE A 167 -10.13 10.66 -2.92
CA PHE A 167 -9.12 11.61 -2.44
C PHE A 167 -9.72 12.97 -2.09
N TYR A 168 -8.94 13.74 -1.33
CA TYR A 168 -9.17 15.17 -1.13
C TYR A 168 -8.30 15.98 -2.09
N TYR A 169 -8.88 17.02 -2.68
CA TYR A 169 -8.22 17.84 -3.68
C TYR A 169 -8.07 19.30 -3.22
N ASN A 170 -7.13 20.01 -3.83
CA ASN A 170 -6.99 21.46 -3.78
C ASN A 170 -7.37 22.03 -5.16
N PRO A 171 -8.67 22.27 -5.43
CA PRO A 171 -9.12 22.77 -6.74
C PRO A 171 -8.40 24.06 -7.12
N GLY A 172 -7.94 24.14 -8.37
CA GLY A 172 -7.24 25.32 -8.86
C GLY A 172 -5.73 25.31 -8.65
N GLU A 173 -5.19 24.39 -7.84
CA GLU A 173 -3.77 24.36 -7.47
C GLU A 173 -3.06 23.13 -8.03
N ALA A 174 -1.89 23.32 -8.64
CA ALA A 174 -1.00 22.23 -9.04
C ALA A 174 -0.15 21.77 -7.86
N PHE A 175 0.16 20.49 -7.80
CA PHE A 175 1.14 19.98 -6.85
C PHE A 175 2.51 20.58 -7.13
N LYS A 176 3.25 20.84 -6.06
CA LYS A 176 4.65 21.25 -6.11
C LYS A 176 5.45 20.33 -5.21
N VAL A 177 6.59 19.86 -5.72
CA VAL A 177 7.51 19.05 -4.93
C VAL A 177 7.96 19.82 -3.69
N PRO A 178 8.22 19.13 -2.56
CA PRO A 178 8.76 19.77 -1.36
C PRO A 178 10.03 20.57 -1.65
N GLU A 179 10.26 21.61 -0.86
CA GLU A 179 11.58 22.23 -0.80
C GLU A 179 12.55 21.28 -0.08
N TRP A 180 13.59 20.86 -0.78
CA TRP A 180 14.61 19.96 -0.24
C TRP A 180 15.58 20.71 0.68
N PRO A 181 15.92 20.15 1.87
CA PRO A 181 17.11 20.59 2.59
C PRO A 181 18.35 20.52 1.69
N GLU A 182 19.32 21.40 1.89
CA GLU A 182 20.54 21.50 1.03
C GLU A 182 21.30 20.17 0.89
N GLU A 183 21.22 19.31 1.91
CA GLU A 183 21.88 18.01 1.97
C GLU A 183 21.09 16.86 1.31
N TYR A 184 19.83 17.11 0.92
CA TYR A 184 18.96 16.11 0.31
C TYR A 184 18.90 16.29 -1.20
N LEU A 185 19.41 15.29 -1.92
CA LEU A 185 19.30 15.20 -3.36
C LEU A 185 18.53 13.92 -3.71
N PRO A 186 17.38 14.00 -4.40
CA PRO A 186 16.75 12.83 -5.00
C PRO A 186 17.78 11.97 -5.74
N LEU A 187 17.69 10.65 -5.58
CA LEU A 187 18.64 9.68 -6.15
C LEU A 187 20.12 9.89 -5.79
N GLY A 188 20.42 10.69 -4.77
CA GLY A 188 21.79 11.07 -4.44
C GLY A 188 22.44 12.00 -5.47
N GLY A 189 21.63 12.72 -6.27
CA GLY A 189 22.09 13.64 -7.31
C GLY A 189 22.40 12.97 -8.66
N GLU A 190 22.02 11.70 -8.85
CA GLU A 190 22.09 11.06 -10.16
C GLU A 190 21.12 11.75 -11.14
N GLU A 191 21.59 11.99 -12.37
CA GLU A 191 20.74 12.52 -13.43
C GLU A 191 19.63 11.53 -13.78
N ASN A 192 18.38 11.98 -13.66
CA ASN A 192 17.20 11.25 -14.10
C ASN A 192 16.24 12.22 -14.79
N PRO A 193 15.68 11.89 -15.97
CA PRO A 193 14.77 12.78 -16.68
C PRO A 193 13.51 13.18 -15.90
N LEU A 194 13.11 12.38 -14.91
CA LEU A 194 11.96 12.65 -14.04
C LEU A 194 12.36 13.36 -12.73
N SER A 195 13.65 13.55 -12.45
CA SER A 195 14.09 14.38 -11.32
C SER A 195 14.31 15.81 -11.80
N ASP A 196 13.23 16.51 -12.14
CA ASP A 196 13.24 17.85 -12.74
C ASP A 196 12.59 18.93 -11.84
N GLY A 197 12.27 18.56 -10.60
CA GLY A 197 11.61 19.38 -9.60
C GLY A 197 10.10 19.53 -9.84
N LYS A 198 9.48 18.62 -10.62
CA LYS A 198 8.06 18.70 -10.98
C LYS A 198 7.41 17.34 -10.89
N LEU A 199 6.10 17.36 -10.66
CA LEU A 199 5.23 16.19 -10.80
C LEU A 199 3.96 16.67 -11.48
N ASP A 200 3.53 15.97 -12.53
CA ASP A 200 2.27 16.28 -13.22
C ASP A 200 1.07 15.78 -12.39
N GLU A 201 0.63 16.62 -11.45
CA GLU A 201 -0.57 16.42 -10.65
C GLU A 201 -1.37 17.73 -10.54
N TYR A 202 -2.55 17.73 -11.16
CA TYR A 202 -3.51 18.83 -11.08
C TYR A 202 -4.94 18.28 -11.05
N PRO A 203 -5.76 18.64 -10.04
CA PRO A 203 -5.40 19.42 -8.86
C PRO A 203 -4.53 18.63 -7.87
N ALA A 204 -3.78 19.35 -7.03
CA ALA A 204 -2.98 18.76 -5.96
C ALA A 204 -3.87 17.98 -4.98
N LYS A 205 -3.37 16.87 -4.45
CA LYS A 205 -4.07 16.05 -3.45
C LYS A 205 -3.41 16.13 -2.08
N TRP A 206 -4.21 16.06 -1.02
CA TRP A 206 -3.72 16.04 0.37
C TRP A 206 -2.80 14.84 0.62
N THR A 207 -1.76 15.03 1.43
CA THR A 207 -0.77 13.98 1.73
C THR A 207 -1.29 12.95 2.73
N GLY A 208 -0.70 11.76 2.78
CA GLY A 208 -1.18 10.67 3.65
C GLY A 208 -1.18 10.98 5.16
N ASN A 209 -0.34 11.91 5.63
CA ASN A 209 -0.37 12.40 7.02
C ASN A 209 -1.40 13.52 7.27
N GLY A 210 -2.16 13.93 6.25
CA GLY A 210 -3.22 14.92 6.34
C GLY A 210 -2.79 16.37 6.04
N SER A 211 -1.59 16.59 5.52
CA SER A 211 -1.19 17.93 5.03
C SER A 211 -2.10 18.33 3.87
N ARG A 212 -2.67 19.52 3.98
CA ARG A 212 -3.59 20.09 2.97
C ARG A 212 -2.86 20.99 1.97
N SER A 213 -1.54 21.10 2.09
CA SER A 213 -0.74 21.97 1.22
C SER A 213 -0.55 21.36 -0.17
N SER A 214 -0.68 22.18 -1.21
CA SER A 214 -0.28 21.80 -2.58
C SER A 214 1.25 21.73 -2.75
N GLN A 215 2.00 22.32 -1.81
CA GLN A 215 3.44 22.13 -1.66
C GLN A 215 3.73 21.60 -0.25
N PRO A 216 3.71 20.27 -0.04
CA PRO A 216 3.94 19.70 1.28
C PRO A 216 5.37 19.94 1.76
N TYR A 217 5.56 19.87 3.08
CA TYR A 217 6.89 20.01 3.67
C TYR A 217 7.70 18.73 3.47
N PHE A 218 9.03 18.83 3.55
CA PHE A 218 9.94 17.69 3.45
C PHE A 218 9.62 16.54 4.42
N TYR A 219 9.07 16.86 5.60
CA TYR A 219 8.72 15.85 6.61
C TYR A 219 7.29 15.30 6.47
N ASP A 220 6.49 15.82 5.54
CA ASP A 220 5.19 15.26 5.22
C ASP A 220 5.34 13.92 4.49
N TRP A 221 4.24 13.17 4.42
CA TRP A 221 4.16 11.97 3.59
C TRP A 221 3.83 12.37 2.14
N TYR A 222 4.68 13.23 1.56
CA TYR A 222 4.50 13.83 0.24
C TYR A 222 4.42 12.79 -0.88
N GLU A 223 5.02 11.62 -0.69
CA GLU A 223 4.99 10.46 -1.59
C GLU A 223 3.64 9.72 -1.59
N THR A 224 2.76 10.03 -0.63
CA THR A 224 1.45 9.40 -0.49
C THR A 224 0.30 10.40 -0.53
N VAL A 225 -0.90 9.88 -0.81
CA VAL A 225 -2.15 10.63 -0.88
C VAL A 225 -3.15 10.06 0.10
N LYS A 226 -3.78 10.93 0.89
CA LYS A 226 -4.79 10.57 1.89
C LYS A 226 -6.04 10.00 1.22
N ILE A 227 -6.49 8.85 1.70
CA ILE A 227 -7.79 8.31 1.32
C ILE A 227 -8.90 9.06 2.06
N ASN A 228 -9.91 9.47 1.31
CA ASN A 228 -11.17 9.98 1.82
C ASN A 228 -12.11 8.81 2.20
N TYR A 229 -12.58 8.82 3.44
CA TYR A 229 -13.51 7.83 3.98
C TYR A 229 -14.93 8.40 4.17
N GLY A 230 -15.30 9.43 3.42
CA GLY A 230 -16.57 10.15 3.62
C GLY A 230 -16.54 11.07 4.85
N ILE A 231 -15.38 11.67 5.14
CA ILE A 231 -15.22 12.62 6.24
C ILE A 231 -14.88 13.98 5.64
N ALA A 232 -15.76 14.96 5.80
CA ALA A 232 -15.55 16.31 5.30
C ALA A 232 -14.36 17.01 6.01
N PRO A 233 -13.77 18.06 5.40
CA PRO A 233 -12.65 18.81 5.98
C PRO A 233 -12.87 19.39 7.40
N ASP A 234 -14.12 19.59 7.79
CA ASP A 234 -14.54 20.06 9.12
C ASP A 234 -14.77 18.93 10.15
N GLY A 235 -14.61 17.67 9.72
CA GLY A 235 -14.82 16.47 10.54
C GLY A 235 -16.22 15.88 10.45
N THR A 236 -17.14 16.46 9.67
CA THR A 236 -18.47 15.88 9.44
C THR A 236 -18.34 14.52 8.78
N LYS A 237 -19.03 13.51 9.30
CA LYS A 237 -19.06 12.14 8.77
C LYS A 237 -20.30 11.96 7.89
N ASP A 238 -20.11 11.71 6.61
CA ASP A 238 -21.19 11.50 5.63
C ASP A 238 -21.51 10.01 5.46
N PHE A 239 -21.72 9.32 6.57
CA PHE A 239 -22.10 7.91 6.64
C PHE A 239 -22.77 7.63 7.99
N GLU A 240 -23.47 6.50 8.08
CA GLU A 240 -24.13 6.08 9.31
C GLU A 240 -23.14 5.82 10.44
N LEU A 241 -23.45 6.33 11.63
CA LEU A 241 -22.62 6.13 12.82
C LEU A 241 -23.03 4.86 13.55
N LEU A 242 -22.06 4.20 14.18
CA LEU A 242 -22.36 3.04 15.01
C LEU A 242 -23.14 3.46 16.26
N PRO A 243 -24.22 2.76 16.61
CA PRO A 243 -24.92 2.98 17.87
C PRO A 243 -24.00 2.70 19.08
N ASN A 244 -24.26 3.38 20.20
CA ASN A 244 -23.57 3.09 21.46
C ASN A 244 -23.69 1.61 21.86
N GLY A 245 -22.59 0.98 22.25
CA GLY A 245 -22.54 -0.43 22.65
C GLY A 245 -22.03 -1.37 21.55
N TYR A 246 -21.92 -0.90 20.30
CA TYR A 246 -21.41 -1.70 19.18
C TYR A 246 -19.95 -2.13 19.37
N GLU A 247 -19.18 -1.46 20.22
CA GLU A 247 -17.82 -1.89 20.58
C GLU A 247 -17.77 -3.24 21.33
N LEU A 248 -18.91 -3.71 21.83
CA LEU A 248 -19.05 -5.00 22.53
C LEU A 248 -19.77 -6.07 21.69
N GLU A 249 -20.24 -5.70 20.49
CA GLU A 249 -20.99 -6.60 19.61
C GLU A 249 -20.07 -7.54 18.83
N ASN A 250 -20.65 -8.64 18.31
CA ASN A 250 -19.92 -9.58 17.46
C ASN A 250 -19.99 -9.18 15.98
N TRP A 251 -19.14 -9.79 15.16
CA TRP A 251 -19.04 -9.48 13.74
C TRP A 251 -20.36 -9.74 12.98
N GLN A 252 -21.21 -10.67 13.41
CA GLN A 252 -22.51 -10.90 12.76
C GLN A 252 -23.45 -9.72 12.95
N THR A 253 -23.47 -9.11 14.14
CA THR A 253 -24.25 -7.88 14.40
C THR A 253 -23.75 -6.73 13.54
N HIS A 254 -22.42 -6.55 13.45
CA HIS A 254 -21.81 -5.55 12.58
C HIS A 254 -22.15 -5.77 11.10
N TYR A 255 -21.97 -7.00 10.60
CA TYR A 255 -22.30 -7.37 9.22
C TYR A 255 -23.77 -7.08 8.89
N ALA A 256 -24.69 -7.46 9.78
CA ALA A 256 -26.12 -7.21 9.62
C ALA A 256 -26.44 -5.70 9.63
N PHE A 257 -25.76 -4.90 10.44
CA PHE A 257 -25.93 -3.46 10.48
C PHE A 257 -25.57 -2.80 9.16
N TRP A 258 -24.54 -3.24 8.44
CA TRP A 258 -24.11 -2.58 7.20
C TRP A 258 -24.83 -3.05 5.93
N GLN A 259 -25.63 -4.12 5.97
CA GLN A 259 -26.25 -4.72 4.77
C GLN A 259 -27.14 -3.76 3.97
N ASP A 260 -27.78 -2.80 4.62
CA ASP A 260 -28.77 -1.90 4.02
C ASP A 260 -28.30 -0.44 3.93
N LYS A 261 -27.00 -0.20 4.13
CA LYS A 261 -26.42 1.14 4.22
C LYS A 261 -25.54 1.44 3.03
N GLU A 262 -25.64 2.68 2.55
CA GLU A 262 -24.65 3.21 1.63
C GLU A 262 -23.39 3.63 2.39
N VAL A 263 -22.24 3.26 1.83
CA VAL A 263 -20.92 3.60 2.35
C VAL A 263 -20.11 4.29 1.25
N PRO A 264 -19.15 5.17 1.63
CA PRO A 264 -18.24 5.80 0.69
C PRO A 264 -17.56 4.78 -0.23
N ASP A 265 -17.33 5.18 -1.47
CA ASP A 265 -16.74 4.31 -2.51
C ASP A 265 -15.40 3.68 -2.08
N SER A 266 -14.54 4.42 -1.36
CA SER A 266 -13.27 3.91 -0.85
C SER A 266 -13.41 2.68 0.06
N TRP A 267 -14.50 2.57 0.82
CA TRP A 267 -14.77 1.42 1.69
C TRP A 267 -15.00 0.17 0.84
N LYS A 268 -15.77 0.31 -0.25
CA LYS A 268 -16.06 -0.77 -1.21
C LYS A 268 -14.78 -1.25 -1.87
N LYS A 269 -13.89 -0.33 -2.28
CA LYS A 269 -12.57 -0.68 -2.86
C LYS A 269 -11.69 -1.45 -1.87
N PHE A 270 -11.59 -1.03 -0.61
CA PHE A 270 -10.78 -1.77 0.38
C PHE A 270 -11.34 -3.15 0.71
N ARG A 271 -12.67 -3.32 0.73
CA ARG A 271 -13.29 -4.65 0.82
C ARG A 271 -12.93 -5.53 -0.38
N ASP A 272 -12.97 -4.99 -1.59
CA ASP A 272 -12.64 -5.76 -2.78
C ASP A 272 -11.15 -6.14 -2.81
N ILE A 273 -10.27 -5.28 -2.26
CA ILE A 273 -8.85 -5.58 -2.03
C ILE A 273 -8.67 -6.74 -1.04
N THR A 274 -9.38 -6.73 0.10
CA THR A 274 -9.25 -7.82 1.08
C THR A 274 -9.76 -9.13 0.49
N PHE A 275 -10.91 -9.14 -0.19
CA PHE A 275 -11.44 -10.33 -0.84
C PHE A 275 -10.50 -10.88 -1.91
N PHE A 276 -9.90 -10.01 -2.74
CA PHE A 276 -8.93 -10.46 -3.73
C PHE A 276 -7.78 -11.25 -3.10
N TRP A 277 -7.18 -10.75 -2.02
CA TRP A 277 -6.05 -11.41 -1.37
C TRP A 277 -6.45 -12.67 -0.59
N LEU A 278 -7.64 -12.67 0.04
CA LEU A 278 -8.20 -13.88 0.65
C LEU A 278 -8.38 -14.99 -0.41
N ASP A 279 -8.88 -14.64 -1.61
CA ASP A 279 -9.04 -15.57 -2.74
C ASP A 279 -7.69 -16.10 -3.25
N GLN A 280 -6.60 -15.33 -3.13
CA GLN A 280 -5.24 -15.80 -3.43
C GLN A 280 -4.65 -16.73 -2.35
N GLY A 281 -5.31 -16.86 -1.19
CA GLY A 281 -4.87 -17.71 -0.09
C GLY A 281 -4.13 -16.98 1.03
N VAL A 282 -4.19 -15.66 1.12
CA VAL A 282 -3.78 -14.94 2.33
C VAL A 282 -4.71 -15.32 3.49
N ASP A 283 -4.16 -15.57 4.68
CA ASP A 283 -4.92 -16.02 5.84
C ASP A 283 -5.28 -14.89 6.82
N GLY A 284 -4.74 -13.69 6.63
CA GLY A 284 -5.06 -12.51 7.43
C GLY A 284 -4.28 -11.28 7.01
N PHE A 285 -4.61 -10.14 7.61
CA PHE A 285 -4.03 -8.85 7.28
C PHE A 285 -3.50 -8.16 8.53
N ARG A 286 -2.41 -7.42 8.37
CA ARG A 286 -2.03 -6.36 9.29
C ARG A 286 -2.37 -5.02 8.63
N PHE A 287 -3.22 -4.24 9.26
CA PHE A 287 -3.58 -2.91 8.77
C PHE A 287 -2.65 -1.84 9.34
N ASP A 288 -2.00 -1.08 8.47
CA ASP A 288 -1.14 0.05 8.87
C ASP A 288 -1.96 1.32 9.12
N MET A 289 -1.54 2.16 10.08
CA MET A 289 -2.23 3.41 10.44
C MET A 289 -3.73 3.25 10.71
N ALA A 290 -4.12 2.15 11.36
CA ALA A 290 -5.52 1.81 11.59
C ALA A 290 -6.28 2.86 12.42
N GLU A 291 -5.57 3.57 13.30
CA GLU A 291 -6.06 4.67 14.10
C GLU A 291 -6.41 5.94 13.30
N MET A 292 -5.91 6.07 12.07
CA MET A 292 -6.20 7.20 11.17
C MET A 292 -7.39 6.94 10.24
N VAL A 293 -8.06 5.80 10.41
CA VAL A 293 -9.21 5.31 9.63
C VAL A 293 -10.42 5.22 10.56
N PRO A 294 -11.62 5.64 10.12
CA PRO A 294 -12.80 5.65 10.99
C PRO A 294 -13.15 4.25 11.51
N VAL A 295 -13.55 4.17 12.78
CA VAL A 295 -14.00 2.92 13.41
C VAL A 295 -15.18 2.28 12.67
N GLU A 296 -16.01 3.12 12.03
CA GLU A 296 -17.14 2.65 11.24
C GLU A 296 -16.70 1.83 10.02
N PHE A 297 -15.57 2.17 9.40
CA PHE A 297 -14.98 1.37 8.32
C PHE A 297 -14.54 -0.02 8.83
N TRP A 298 -13.90 -0.08 10.00
CA TRP A 298 -13.49 -1.35 10.61
C TRP A 298 -14.66 -2.26 11.01
N SER A 299 -15.79 -1.64 11.33
CA SER A 299 -17.06 -2.34 11.58
C SER A 299 -17.71 -2.85 10.28
N TYR A 300 -17.51 -2.14 9.17
CA TYR A 300 -18.02 -2.53 7.85
C TYR A 300 -17.24 -3.67 7.21
N LEU A 301 -15.90 -3.63 7.33
CA LEU A 301 -14.97 -4.56 6.67
C LEU A 301 -15.03 -5.97 7.27
#